data_AF-A0A920SLP0-F1
#
_entry.id   AF-A0A920SLP0-F1
#
_cell.length_a   1.000
_cell.length_b   1.000
_cell.length_c   1.000
_cell.angle_alpha   90.00
_cell.angle_beta   90.00
_cell.angle_gamma   90.00
#
_symmetry.space_group_name_H-M   'P 1'
#
loop_
_entity.id
_entity.type
_entity.pdbx_description
1 polymer ?
#
loop_
_entity_poly.entity_id
_entity_poly.type
_entity_poly.pdbx_seq_one_letter_code
_entity_poly.pdbx_strand_id
1 'polypeptide(L)'
;MREAILDDLAARGLIQDSTDLTELRRRLDEGPIGVYCGFDPTADSLHIGHLVPLLLLRRFQDAGHRSIAWQAALPAWWATPVGGQPSATSSMGPP
;
A
#
# COMPACT_ATOMS: atom_id res chain seq x y z
N MET A 1 -5.62 26.50 9.55
CA MET A 1 -6.43 25.46 10.22
C MET A 1 -6.09 24.16 9.54
N ARG A 2 -5.56 23.16 10.25
CA ARG A 2 -5.16 21.88 9.63
C ARG A 2 -6.46 21.09 9.47
N GLU A 3 -6.96 20.93 8.24
CA GLU A 3 -8.11 20.03 8.01
C GLU A 3 -7.72 18.62 8.47
N ALA A 4 -8.65 17.93 9.13
CA ALA A 4 -8.43 16.55 9.51
C ALA A 4 -8.24 15.74 8.22
N ILE A 5 -7.13 15.00 8.11
CA ILE A 5 -6.77 14.27 6.90
C ILE A 5 -7.91 13.34 6.42
N LEU A 6 -8.66 12.74 7.34
CA LEU A 6 -9.82 11.92 7.01
C LEU A 6 -10.93 12.69 6.30
N ASP A 7 -11.14 13.96 6.64
CA ASP A 7 -12.15 14.80 6.00
C ASP A 7 -11.74 15.17 4.57
N ASP A 8 -10.45 15.50 4.33
CA ASP A 8 -9.91 15.72 2.97
C ASP A 8 -10.01 14.45 2.11
N LEU A 9 -9.71 13.29 2.69
CA LEU A 9 -9.81 12.00 1.99
C LEU A 9 -11.27 11.64 1.66
N ALA A 10 -12.19 11.86 2.60
CA ALA A 10 -13.62 11.62 2.38
C ALA A 10 -14.20 12.56 1.32
N ALA A 11 -13.89 13.85 1.37
CA ALA A 11 -14.35 14.84 0.40
C ALA A 11 -13.90 14.53 -1.04
N ARG A 12 -12.76 13.85 -1.19
CA ARG A 12 -12.21 13.41 -2.49
C ARG A 12 -12.68 12.03 -2.93
N GLY A 13 -13.47 11.32 -2.12
CA GLY A 13 -13.88 9.95 -2.39
C GLY A 13 -12.72 8.94 -2.38
N LEU A 14 -11.67 9.20 -1.58
CA LEU A 14 -10.48 8.34 -1.50
C LEU A 14 -10.58 7.25 -0.41
N ILE A 15 -11.72 7.17 0.28
CA ILE A 15 -12.03 6.13 1.27
C ILE A 15 -13.05 5.20 0.65
N GLN A 16 -12.64 3.95 0.40
CA GLN A 16 -13.54 2.88 -0.04
C GLN A 16 -14.05 2.09 1.17
N ASP A 17 -13.13 1.47 1.91
CA ASP A 17 -13.42 0.67 3.09
C ASP A 17 -12.52 1.06 4.26
N SER A 18 -13.02 0.88 5.47
CA SER A 18 -12.27 1.07 6.71
C SER A 18 -12.80 0.12 7.78
N THR A 19 -11.91 -0.40 8.61
CA THR A 19 -12.28 -1.27 9.74
C THR A 19 -13.11 -0.52 10.78
N ASP A 20 -12.65 0.69 11.17
CA ASP A 20 -13.37 1.60 12.06
C ASP A 20 -12.85 3.04 11.83
N LEU A 21 -13.68 3.87 11.19
CA LEU A 21 -13.34 5.27 10.94
C LEU A 21 -13.32 6.14 12.20
N THR A 22 -14.15 5.81 13.19
CA THR A 22 -14.29 6.60 14.41
C THR A 22 -13.04 6.42 15.27
N GLU A 23 -12.61 5.18 15.44
CA GLU A 23 -11.39 4.86 16.19
C GLU A 23 -10.14 5.36 15.48
N LEU A 24 -10.09 5.25 14.14
CA LEU A 24 -9.00 5.83 13.36
C LEU A 24 -8.89 7.34 13.55
N ARG A 25 -10.02 8.06 13.57
CA ARG A 25 -10.05 9.51 13.83
C ARG A 25 -9.50 9.83 15.21
N ARG A 26 -9.99 9.12 16.25
CA ARG A 26 -9.50 9.27 17.62
C ARG A 26 -7.99 9.06 17.70
N ARG A 27 -7.47 8.03 17.01
CA ARG A 27 -6.05 7.71 16.99
C ARG A 27 -5.20 8.74 16.25
N LEU A 28 -5.73 9.35 15.19
CA LEU A 28 -5.07 10.46 14.47
C LEU A 28 -5.02 11.74 15.31
N ASP A 29 -6.01 11.97 16.16
CA ASP A 29 -6.06 13.12 17.08
C ASP A 29 -5.05 12.99 18.25
N GLU A 30 -4.70 11.77 18.66
CA GLU A 30 -3.68 11.51 19.68
C GLU A 30 -2.25 11.86 19.24
N GLY A 31 -1.98 11.88 17.92
CA GLY A 31 -0.69 12.29 17.38
C GLY A 31 -0.26 11.57 16.09
N PRO A 32 1.03 11.70 15.71
CA PRO A 32 1.55 11.09 14.49
C PRO A 32 1.52 9.56 14.54
N ILE A 33 0.87 8.94 13.55
CA ILE A 33 0.88 7.49 13.36
C ILE A 33 1.80 7.06 12.21
N GLY A 34 2.15 5.77 12.17
CA GLY A 34 2.77 5.14 11.01
C GLY A 34 1.72 4.56 10.07
N VAL A 35 1.81 4.87 8.78
CA VAL A 35 0.98 4.28 7.73
C VAL A 35 1.86 3.57 6.70
N TYR A 36 1.37 2.46 6.16
CA TYR A 36 2.09 1.73 5.12
C TYR A 36 1.18 1.39 3.93
N CYS A 37 1.77 1.31 2.75
CA CYS A 37 1.12 0.75 1.57
C CYS A 37 2.08 -0.25 0.91
N GLY A 38 1.55 -1.45 0.62
CA GLY A 38 2.26 -2.50 -0.09
C GLY A 38 2.10 -2.33 -1.60
N PHE A 39 3.19 -2.42 -2.34
CA PHE A 39 3.22 -2.49 -3.79
C PHE A 39 3.64 -3.90 -4.21
N ASP A 40 2.85 -4.52 -5.05
CA ASP A 40 3.18 -5.81 -5.65
C ASP A 40 3.93 -5.57 -6.98
N PRO A 41 5.14 -6.12 -7.17
CA PRO A 41 5.94 -5.94 -8.39
C PRO A 41 5.43 -6.84 -9.52
N THR A 42 4.15 -6.73 -9.89
CA THR A 42 3.56 -7.53 -10.97
C THR A 42 3.91 -7.03 -12.36
N ALA A 43 4.50 -5.85 -12.48
CA ALA A 43 4.96 -5.27 -13.73
C ALA A 43 6.24 -4.45 -13.55
N ASP A 44 7.01 -4.29 -14.63
CA ASP A 44 8.26 -3.54 -14.67
C ASP A 44 8.10 -2.03 -14.37
N SER A 45 6.87 -1.54 -14.23
CA SER A 45 6.58 -0.13 -13.99
C SER A 45 5.33 0.09 -13.12
N LEU A 46 5.32 1.19 -12.37
CA LEU A 46 4.10 1.68 -11.73
C LEU A 46 3.20 2.35 -12.78
N HIS A 47 2.03 1.77 -13.00
CA HIS A 47 0.94 2.39 -13.75
C HIS A 47 0.03 3.25 -12.86
N ILE A 48 -0.89 4.00 -13.48
CA ILE A 48 -1.77 4.98 -12.82
C ILE A 48 -2.57 4.41 -11.64
N GLY A 49 -2.82 3.09 -11.64
CA GLY A 49 -3.45 2.39 -10.51
C GLY A 49 -2.64 2.42 -9.21
N HIS A 50 -1.31 2.51 -9.28
CA HIS A 50 -0.43 2.60 -8.10
C HIS A 50 -0.14 4.05 -7.68
N LEU A 51 -0.48 5.03 -8.52
CA LEU A 51 -0.29 6.45 -8.21
C LEU A 51 -1.22 6.94 -7.10
N VAL A 52 -2.47 6.46 -7.05
CA VAL A 52 -3.43 6.82 -6.01
C VAL A 52 -2.92 6.48 -4.60
N PRO A 53 -2.50 5.24 -4.29
CA PRO A 53 -1.94 4.92 -2.98
C PRO A 53 -0.65 5.68 -2.65
N LEU A 54 0.22 5.96 -3.62
CA LEU A 54 1.40 6.80 -3.40
C LEU A 54 1.03 8.24 -3.01
N LEU A 55 0.06 8.84 -3.70
CA LEU A 55 -0.44 10.17 -3.38
C LEU A 55 -1.12 10.19 -2.00
N LEU A 56 -1.78 9.11 -1.61
CA LEU A 56 -2.34 8.94 -0.27
C LEU A 56 -1.23 8.97 0.80
N LEU A 57 -0.18 8.15 0.62
CA LEU A 57 0.98 8.15 1.51
C LEU A 57 1.63 9.55 1.61
N ARG A 58 1.69 10.28 0.49
CA ARG A 58 2.20 11.65 0.48
C ARG A 58 1.32 12.60 1.31
N ARG A 59 0.00 12.52 1.19
CA ARG A 59 -0.93 13.33 1.99
C ARG A 59 -0.80 13.04 3.48
N PHE A 60 -0.62 11.77 3.85
CA PHE A 60 -0.34 11.41 5.25
C PHE A 60 0.99 12.01 5.74
N GLN A 61 2.04 12.02 4.91
CA GLN A 61 3.29 12.70 5.23
C GLN A 61 3.12 14.21 5.40
N ASP A 62 2.39 14.87 4.49
CA ASP A 62 2.12 16.32 4.56
C ASP A 62 1.26 16.69 5.78
N ALA A 63 0.42 15.75 6.27
CA ALA A 63 -0.33 15.88 7.52
C ALA A 63 0.53 15.61 8.78
N GLY A 64 1.80 15.22 8.62
CA GLY A 64 2.77 15.00 9.71
C GLY A 64 2.90 13.54 10.17
N HIS A 65 2.34 12.59 9.43
CA HIS A 65 2.42 11.16 9.74
C HIS A 65 3.64 10.49 9.08
N ARG A 66 4.05 9.34 9.60
CA ARG A 66 5.15 8.57 9.03
C ARG A 66 4.59 7.60 7.97
N SER A 67 4.85 7.87 6.70
CA SER A 67 4.43 6.98 5.61
C SER A 67 5.57 6.07 5.13
N ILE A 68 5.26 4.79 4.92
CA ILE A 68 6.19 3.76 4.43
C ILE A 68 5.61 3.12 3.17
N ALA A 69 6.36 3.17 2.06
CA ALA A 69 6.07 2.36 0.89
C ALA A 69 6.83 1.04 1.03
N TRP A 70 6.13 -0.09 1.00
CA TRP A 70 6.71 -1.43 1.13
C TRP A 70 6.54 -2.21 -0.16
N GLN A 71 7.56 -2.96 -0.56
CA GLN A 71 7.49 -3.92 -1.65
C GLN A 71 7.85 -5.30 -1.09
N ALA A 72 7.00 -6.29 -1.35
CA ALA A 72 7.30 -7.66 -0.96
C ALA A 72 8.47 -8.20 -1.80
N ALA A 73 9.55 -8.63 -1.13
CA ALA A 73 10.75 -9.15 -1.78
C ALA A 73 10.66 -10.65 -2.12
N LEU A 74 9.45 -11.20 -2.24
CA LEU A 74 9.28 -12.62 -2.48
C LEU A 74 9.63 -12.95 -3.94
N PRO A 75 10.48 -13.97 -4.20
CA PRO A 75 11.01 -14.24 -5.53
C PRO A 75 9.94 -14.91 -6.40
N ALA A 76 9.64 -14.37 -7.59
CA ALA A 76 8.50 -14.73 -8.45
C ALA A 76 8.10 -16.24 -8.51
N TRP A 77 9.04 -17.19 -8.40
CA TRP A 77 8.75 -18.62 -8.32
C TRP A 77 7.91 -19.05 -7.10
N TRP A 78 7.88 -18.26 -6.02
CA TRP A 78 7.06 -18.53 -4.83
C TRP A 78 5.55 -18.43 -5.09
N ALA A 79 5.16 -17.62 -6.08
CA ALA A 79 3.77 -17.42 -6.47
C ALA A 79 3.22 -18.58 -7.34
N THR A 80 4.07 -19.56 -7.67
CA THR A 80 3.68 -20.73 -8.47
C THR A 80 2.79 -21.66 -7.62
N PRO A 81 1.59 -22.02 -8.09
CA PRO A 81 0.77 -23.01 -7.41
C PRO A 81 1.51 -24.35 -7.32
N VAL A 82 1.61 -24.91 -6.11
CA VAL A 82 2.11 -26.29 -5.91
C VAL A 82 1.14 -27.24 -6.61
N GLY A 83 1.46 -27.62 -7.85
CA GLY A 83 0.65 -28.54 -8.66
C GLY A 83 0.68 -28.30 -10.17
N GLY A 84 1.13 -27.12 -10.63
CA GLY A 84 1.36 -26.88 -12.06
C GLY A 84 2.76 -27.32 -12.46
N GLN A 85 2.90 -28.47 -13.14
CA GLN A 85 4.18 -28.91 -13.71
C GLN A 85 4.70 -27.85 -14.71
N PRO A 86 5.86 -27.20 -14.46
CA PRO A 86 6.46 -26.33 -15.45
C PRO A 86 7.12 -27.20 -16.53
N SER A 87 6.58 -27.15 -17.74
CA SER A 87 7.27 -27.69 -18.91
C SER A 87 8.47 -26.80 -19.23
N ALA A 88 9.63 -27.28 -18.78
CA ALA A 88 11.01 -26.92 -19.14
C ALA A 88 11.25 -25.64 -19.96
N THR A 89 11.84 -24.63 -19.31
CA THR A 89 13.06 -23.98 -19.80
C THR A 89 13.90 -23.58 -18.58
N SER A 90 15.21 -23.83 -18.69
CA SER A 90 16.15 -24.11 -17.61
C SER A 90 16.46 -22.98 -16.62
N SER A 91 16.76 -23.45 -15.40
CA SER A 91 17.79 -22.94 -14.47
C SER A 91 17.57 -21.63 -13.72
N MET A 92 16.51 -21.54 -12.91
CA MET A 92 16.61 -20.73 -11.68
C MET A 92 15.67 -21.30 -10.59
N GLY A 93 16.13 -22.35 -9.91
CA GLY A 93 15.57 -22.77 -8.62
C GLY A 93 16.21 -21.98 -7.46
N PRO A 94 15.64 -22.02 -6.24
CA PRO A 94 16.23 -21.37 -5.08
C PRO A 94 17.66 -21.87 -4.81
N PRO A 95 18.52 -21.06 -4.15
CA PRO A 95 19.91 -21.43 -3.87
C PRO A 95 20.04 -22.71 -3.03
#